data_AF-A0A3M6AX09-F1
#
_entry.id   AF-A0A3M6AX09-F1
#
_cell.length_a   1.000
_cell.length_b   1.000
_cell.length_c   1.000
_cell.angle_alpha   90.00
_cell.angle_beta   90.00
_cell.angle_gamma   90.00
#
_symmetry.space_group_name_H-M   'P 1'
#
loop_
_entity.id
_entity.type
_entity.pdbx_description
1 polymer ?
#
loop_
_entity_poly.entity_id
_entity_poly.type
_entity_poly.pdbx_seq_one_letter_code
_entity_poly.pdbx_strand_id
1 'polypeptide(L)'
;MLPLIKDEMRAVFYQARVRLDAPAQLASVQRLLSESTATPAAFERLAELWGEFDPEQWLLTQRWSGAQGAYGQWFVDWIKRDLALSRLGTAGSPICQALEVWRDYRDLLRLIADRNGLTESSTLEFYGTWAGLSNRLVGGPQKERQEDLLALIEAGVVTILPPMDDVQRADFRPDSMIGARVAHGGLSGNGPGLISDLYEQGLIRAAHAWPADGIETDESARAIGRDGSVQQRLWVLGPAVEGCTFYNHYVPTPDPTCHALIEARRAVESCLETLGKHTSSSITFKFNKAV
;
A
#
# COMPACT_ATOMS: atom_id res chain seq x y z
N MET A 1 6.41 13.97 -6.91
CA MET A 1 6.60 12.50 -6.92
C MET A 1 5.68 11.80 -7.90
N LEU A 2 4.35 11.85 -7.74
CA LEU A 2 3.42 11.12 -8.63
C LEU A 2 3.59 11.42 -10.13
N PRO A 3 3.82 12.67 -10.58
CA PRO A 3 4.12 12.92 -11.99
C PRO A 3 5.39 12.20 -12.46
N LEU A 4 6.43 12.13 -11.63
CA LEU A 4 7.68 11.43 -11.96
C LEU A 4 7.47 9.92 -12.06
N ILE A 5 6.64 9.33 -11.20
CA ILE A 5 6.26 7.91 -11.31
C ILE A 5 5.53 7.66 -12.63
N LYS A 6 4.62 8.56 -13.03
CA LYS A 6 3.89 8.45 -14.31
C LYS A 6 4.83 8.59 -15.51
N ASP A 7 5.82 9.46 -15.44
CA ASP A 7 6.84 9.59 -16.48
C ASP A 7 7.74 8.34 -16.55
N GLU A 8 8.12 7.77 -15.41
CA GLU A 8 8.84 6.49 -15.38
C GLU A 8 8.01 5.36 -15.97
N MET A 9 6.71 5.28 -15.64
CA MET A 9 5.78 4.33 -16.28
C MET A 9 5.79 4.45 -17.80
N ARG A 10 5.78 5.68 -18.34
CA ARG A 10 5.87 5.92 -19.80
C ARG A 10 7.22 5.48 -20.36
N ALA A 11 8.32 5.85 -19.72
CA ALA A 11 9.66 5.47 -20.15
C ALA A 11 9.82 3.94 -20.20
N VAL A 12 9.36 3.24 -19.16
CA VAL A 12 9.40 1.78 -19.06
C VAL A 12 8.47 1.13 -20.08
N PHE A 13 7.26 1.66 -20.28
CA PHE A 13 6.34 1.19 -21.31
C PHE A 13 6.98 1.21 -22.70
N TYR A 14 7.54 2.35 -23.12
CA TYR A 14 8.10 2.48 -24.46
C TYR A 14 9.34 1.62 -24.66
N GLN A 15 10.22 1.50 -23.65
CA GLN A 15 11.33 0.56 -23.70
C GLN A 15 10.85 -0.89 -23.85
N ALA A 16 9.82 -1.29 -23.11
CA ALA A 16 9.25 -2.63 -23.19
C ALA A 16 8.59 -2.91 -24.55
N ARG A 17 7.87 -1.92 -25.10
CA ARG A 17 7.24 -1.98 -26.42
C ARG A 17 8.29 -2.15 -27.52
N VAL A 18 9.33 -1.31 -27.52
CA VAL A 18 10.42 -1.37 -28.50
C VAL A 18 11.21 -2.66 -28.37
N ARG A 19 11.46 -3.14 -27.15
CA ARG A 19 12.13 -4.43 -26.92
C ARG A 19 11.39 -5.60 -27.58
N LEU A 20 10.05 -5.58 -27.57
CA LEU A 20 9.22 -6.63 -28.18
C LEU A 20 9.12 -6.48 -29.70
N ASP A 21 8.88 -5.26 -30.18
CA ASP A 21 8.50 -5.03 -31.58
C ASP A 21 9.72 -4.73 -32.48
N ALA A 22 10.77 -4.12 -31.94
CA ALA A 22 11.97 -3.71 -32.67
C ALA A 22 13.22 -3.64 -31.77
N PRO A 23 13.72 -4.79 -31.27
CA PRO A 23 14.79 -4.83 -30.26
C PRO A 23 16.08 -4.09 -30.69
N ALA A 24 16.37 -4.03 -31.99
CA ALA A 24 17.52 -3.29 -32.53
C ALA A 24 17.45 -1.76 -32.28
N GLN A 25 16.26 -1.22 -32.02
CA GLN A 25 16.03 0.21 -31.75
C GLN A 25 16.01 0.54 -30.24
N LEU A 26 16.11 -0.46 -29.35
CA LEU A 26 16.00 -0.23 -27.91
C LEU A 26 17.07 0.74 -27.39
N ALA A 27 18.31 0.57 -27.83
CA ALA A 27 19.42 1.43 -27.39
C ALA A 27 19.25 2.91 -27.81
N SER A 28 18.62 3.17 -28.97
CA SER A 28 18.37 4.55 -29.39
C SER A 28 17.24 5.19 -28.58
N VAL A 29 16.19 4.43 -28.25
CA VAL A 29 15.11 4.91 -27.38
C VAL A 29 15.61 5.16 -25.95
N GLN A 30 16.44 4.27 -25.41
CA GLN A 30 17.07 4.48 -24.11
C GLN A 30 17.90 5.76 -24.08
N ARG A 31 18.70 6.00 -25.13
CA ARG A 31 19.49 7.22 -25.26
C ARG A 31 18.60 8.47 -25.34
N LEU A 32 17.54 8.42 -26.15
CA LEU A 32 16.56 9.52 -26.26
C LEU A 32 15.96 9.86 -24.89
N LEU A 33 15.56 8.84 -24.12
CA LEU A 33 14.97 9.03 -22.79
C LEU A 33 15.98 9.57 -21.77
N SER A 34 17.24 9.11 -21.81
CA SER A 34 18.27 9.57 -20.87
C SER A 34 18.81 10.97 -21.16
N GLU A 35 18.85 11.38 -22.43
CA GLU A 35 19.46 12.64 -22.87
C GLU A 35 18.43 13.77 -23.04
N SER A 36 17.13 13.46 -23.01
CA SER A 36 16.09 14.48 -23.20
C SER A 36 16.00 15.43 -22.01
N THR A 37 16.12 16.72 -22.29
CA THR A 37 15.80 17.81 -21.36
C THR A 37 14.33 18.23 -21.42
N ALA A 38 13.58 17.74 -22.43
CA ALA A 38 12.17 18.01 -22.67
C ALA A 38 11.38 16.70 -22.71
N THR A 39 11.13 16.12 -21.55
CA THR A 39 10.43 14.85 -21.35
C THR A 39 9.08 14.74 -22.11
N PRO A 40 8.21 15.78 -22.14
CA PRO A 40 6.93 15.68 -22.85
C PRO A 40 7.07 15.44 -24.36
N ALA A 41 7.94 16.20 -25.04
CA ALA A 41 8.14 16.07 -26.50
C ALA A 41 8.74 14.71 -26.89
N ALA A 42 9.58 14.14 -26.02
CA ALA A 42 10.10 12.78 -26.24
C ALA A 42 8.98 11.73 -26.15
N PHE A 43 8.06 11.85 -25.18
CA PHE A 43 6.92 10.94 -25.08
C PHE A 43 5.90 11.10 -26.20
N GLU A 44 5.65 12.31 -26.68
CA GLU A 44 4.80 12.55 -27.87
C GLU A 44 5.36 11.83 -29.09
N ARG A 45 6.65 11.99 -29.36
CA ARG A 45 7.31 11.29 -30.47
C ARG A 45 7.27 9.76 -30.32
N LEU A 46 7.44 9.26 -29.10
CA LEU A 46 7.34 7.81 -28.85
C LEU A 46 5.91 7.30 -29.02
N ALA A 47 4.90 8.09 -28.63
CA ALA A 47 3.50 7.76 -28.85
C ALA A 47 3.15 7.66 -30.34
N GLU A 48 3.64 8.60 -31.16
CA GLU A 48 3.45 8.58 -32.62
C GLU A 48 4.04 7.32 -33.27
N LEU A 49 5.19 6.85 -32.77
CA LEU A 49 5.91 5.72 -33.36
C LEU A 49 5.44 4.36 -32.83
N TRP A 50 5.06 4.29 -31.55
CA TRP A 50 4.88 3.02 -30.82
C TRP A 50 3.49 2.85 -30.21
N GLY A 51 2.58 3.79 -30.48
CA GLY A 51 1.24 3.84 -29.94
C GLY A 51 1.16 4.56 -28.60
N GLU A 52 0.01 5.18 -28.34
CA GLU A 52 -0.22 5.95 -27.12
C GLU A 52 -0.22 5.07 -25.86
N PHE A 53 0.31 5.64 -24.78
CA PHE A 53 0.20 5.09 -23.43
C PHE A 53 -0.03 6.22 -22.43
N ASP A 54 -1.18 6.14 -21.77
CA ASP A 54 -1.53 7.02 -20.66
C ASP A 54 -1.62 6.20 -19.35
N PRO A 55 -0.72 6.44 -18.39
CA PRO A 55 -0.79 5.84 -17.06
C PRO A 55 -2.17 5.95 -16.40
N GLU A 56 -2.90 7.05 -16.56
CA GLU A 56 -4.18 7.28 -15.88
C GLU A 56 -5.24 6.23 -16.25
N GLN A 57 -5.17 5.67 -17.47
CA GLN A 57 -6.07 4.61 -17.91
C GLN A 57 -5.88 3.29 -17.13
N TRP A 58 -4.72 3.12 -16.51
CA TRP A 58 -4.32 1.90 -15.79
C TRP A 58 -4.29 2.09 -14.27
N LEU A 59 -4.14 3.34 -13.82
CA LEU A 59 -4.16 3.73 -12.40
C LEU A 59 -5.59 3.97 -11.92
N LEU A 60 -6.37 2.90 -11.83
CA LEU A 60 -7.77 2.94 -11.39
C LEU A 60 -7.89 3.38 -9.92
N THR A 61 -8.11 4.67 -9.71
CA THR A 61 -8.35 5.31 -8.39
C THR A 61 -9.81 5.67 -8.16
N GLN A 62 -10.63 5.71 -9.21
CA GLN A 62 -12.03 6.10 -9.11
C GLN A 62 -12.93 4.95 -8.67
N ARG A 63 -13.94 5.27 -7.86
CA ARG A 63 -15.01 4.34 -7.52
C ARG A 63 -15.91 4.12 -8.72
N TRP A 64 -16.53 2.93 -8.79
CA TRP A 64 -17.56 2.64 -9.77
C TRP A 64 -18.67 3.70 -9.72
N SER A 65 -19.00 4.28 -10.88
CA SER A 65 -20.02 5.31 -11.05
C SER A 65 -21.10 4.94 -12.07
N GLY A 66 -21.06 3.71 -12.60
CA GLY A 66 -22.06 3.20 -13.53
C GLY A 66 -23.33 2.68 -12.83
N ALA A 67 -24.29 2.21 -13.64
CA ALA A 67 -25.53 1.64 -13.12
C ALA A 67 -25.27 0.41 -12.22
N GLN A 68 -25.99 0.28 -11.11
CA GLN A 68 -25.81 -0.81 -10.15
C GLN A 68 -25.91 -2.20 -10.80
N GLY A 69 -26.90 -2.41 -11.68
CA GLY A 69 -27.09 -3.69 -12.39
C GLY A 69 -25.98 -4.04 -13.39
N ALA A 70 -25.13 -3.08 -13.78
CA ALA A 70 -24.01 -3.31 -14.69
C ALA A 70 -22.70 -3.64 -13.95
N TYR A 71 -22.65 -3.48 -12.62
CA TYR A 71 -21.42 -3.65 -11.84
C TYR A 71 -20.87 -5.07 -11.92
N GLY A 72 -21.73 -6.09 -11.77
CA GLY A 72 -21.29 -7.49 -11.80
C GLY A 72 -20.59 -7.86 -13.11
N GLN A 73 -21.20 -7.49 -14.25
CA GLN A 73 -20.60 -7.72 -15.56
C GLN A 73 -19.30 -6.93 -15.75
N TRP A 74 -19.30 -5.65 -15.38
CA TRP A 74 -18.09 -4.82 -15.45
C TRP A 74 -16.94 -5.40 -14.63
N PHE A 75 -17.23 -5.89 -13.43
CA PHE A 75 -16.23 -6.49 -12.54
C PHE A 75 -15.65 -7.78 -13.13
N VAL A 76 -16.51 -8.63 -13.71
CA VAL A 76 -16.08 -9.83 -14.44
C VAL A 76 -15.18 -9.47 -15.62
N ASP A 77 -15.56 -8.48 -16.42
CA ASP A 77 -14.76 -8.03 -17.58
C ASP A 77 -13.42 -7.42 -17.14
N TRP A 78 -13.42 -6.71 -16.02
CA TRP A 78 -12.21 -6.17 -15.41
C TRP A 78 -11.25 -7.29 -14.98
N ILE A 79 -11.73 -8.32 -14.26
CA ILE A 79 -10.89 -9.47 -13.88
C ILE A 79 -10.35 -10.19 -15.12
N LYS A 80 -11.20 -10.44 -16.12
CA LYS A 80 -10.78 -11.13 -17.36
C LYS A 80 -9.67 -10.37 -18.09
N ARG A 81 -9.76 -9.04 -18.14
CA ARG A 81 -8.73 -8.19 -18.73
C ARG A 81 -7.42 -8.25 -17.95
N ASP A 82 -7.50 -8.14 -16.62
CA ASP A 82 -6.33 -8.21 -15.74
C ASP A 82 -5.63 -9.58 -15.85
N LEU A 83 -6.41 -10.67 -15.87
CA LEU A 83 -5.90 -12.03 -16.05
C LEU A 83 -5.21 -12.22 -17.41
N ALA A 84 -5.80 -11.69 -18.50
CA ALA A 84 -5.20 -11.76 -19.83
C ALA A 84 -3.83 -11.07 -19.89
N LEU A 85 -3.71 -9.88 -19.30
CA LEU A 85 -2.45 -9.16 -19.20
C LEU A 85 -1.44 -9.90 -18.31
N SER A 86 -1.91 -10.38 -17.16
CA SER A 86 -1.10 -11.12 -16.18
C SER A 86 -0.48 -12.39 -16.78
N ARG A 87 -1.19 -13.07 -17.69
CA ARG A 87 -0.68 -14.25 -18.42
C ARG A 87 0.47 -13.91 -19.38
N LEU A 88 0.50 -12.71 -19.95
CA LEU A 88 1.65 -12.24 -20.75
C LEU A 88 2.87 -11.95 -19.87
N GLY A 89 2.63 -11.53 -18.62
CA GLY A 89 3.67 -11.13 -17.68
C GLY A 89 4.44 -9.88 -18.12
N THR A 90 5.41 -9.47 -17.31
CA THR A 90 6.25 -8.28 -17.56
C THR A 90 7.12 -8.45 -18.81
N ALA A 91 7.56 -9.68 -19.08
CA ALA A 91 8.35 -10.01 -20.25
C ALA A 91 7.56 -9.85 -21.57
N GLY A 92 6.25 -10.10 -21.57
CA GLY A 92 5.41 -10.09 -22.78
C GLY A 92 4.42 -8.92 -22.88
N SER A 93 4.32 -8.06 -21.87
CA SER A 93 3.36 -6.95 -21.83
C SER A 93 4.03 -5.64 -21.41
N PRO A 94 4.14 -4.64 -22.31
CA PRO A 94 4.61 -3.31 -21.96
C PRO A 94 3.77 -2.64 -20.86
N ILE A 95 2.47 -2.95 -20.80
CA ILE A 95 1.57 -2.48 -19.76
C ILE A 95 1.95 -3.08 -18.41
N CYS A 96 2.14 -4.41 -18.33
CA CYS A 96 2.55 -5.05 -17.08
C CYS A 96 3.91 -4.53 -16.62
N GLN A 97 4.86 -4.37 -17.55
CA GLN A 97 6.17 -3.81 -17.24
C GLN A 97 6.08 -2.38 -16.71
N ALA A 98 5.19 -1.53 -17.25
CA ALA A 98 4.97 -0.17 -16.75
C ALA A 98 4.32 -0.16 -15.35
N LEU A 99 3.40 -1.09 -15.06
CA LEU A 99 2.78 -1.18 -13.73
C LEU A 99 3.77 -1.58 -12.63
N GLU A 100 4.81 -2.35 -12.97
CA GLU A 100 5.87 -2.74 -12.02
C GLU A 100 6.67 -1.54 -11.47
N VAL A 101 6.64 -0.37 -12.13
CA VAL A 101 7.23 0.85 -11.58
C VAL A 101 6.71 1.14 -10.17
N TRP A 102 5.45 0.82 -9.86
CA TRP A 102 4.92 0.98 -8.50
C TRP A 102 5.57 0.03 -7.49
N ARG A 103 5.93 -1.20 -7.92
CA ARG A 103 6.69 -2.15 -7.11
C ARG A 103 8.13 -1.68 -6.91
N ASP A 104 8.79 -1.23 -7.98
CA ASP A 104 10.17 -0.74 -7.93
C ASP A 104 10.31 0.48 -7.02
N TYR A 105 9.31 1.37 -7.04
CA TYR A 105 9.31 2.61 -6.25
C TYR A 105 8.65 2.47 -4.88
N ARG A 106 8.19 1.28 -4.50
CA ARG A 106 7.52 1.05 -3.21
C ARG A 106 8.36 1.55 -2.04
N ASP A 107 9.63 1.15 -1.98
CA ASP A 107 10.47 1.51 -0.83
C ASP A 107 10.83 3.00 -0.80
N LEU A 108 10.88 3.66 -1.97
CA LEU A 108 10.99 5.12 -2.04
C LEU A 108 9.71 5.81 -1.54
N LEU A 109 8.53 5.30 -1.93
CA LEU A 109 7.25 5.81 -1.43
C LEU A 109 7.14 5.66 0.09
N ARG A 110 7.62 4.55 0.66
CA ARG A 110 7.70 4.35 2.11
C ARG A 110 8.60 5.40 2.76
N LEU A 111 9.83 5.53 2.25
CA LEU A 111 10.80 6.51 2.76
C LEU A 111 10.23 7.93 2.80
N ILE A 112 9.45 8.32 1.79
CA ILE A 112 8.88 9.66 1.67
C ILE A 112 7.62 9.83 2.53
N ALA A 113 6.77 8.81 2.62
CA ALA A 113 5.49 8.88 3.33
C ALA A 113 5.63 8.68 4.85
N ASP A 114 6.67 7.99 5.30
CA ASP A 114 6.87 7.68 6.70
C ASP A 114 7.04 8.94 7.56
N ARG A 115 6.41 8.93 8.74
CA ARG A 115 6.65 9.83 9.88
C ARG A 115 6.70 11.32 9.50
N ASN A 116 5.57 11.86 9.05
CA ASN A 116 5.44 13.27 8.66
C ASN A 116 6.39 13.69 7.50
N GLY A 117 6.85 12.75 6.67
CA GLY A 117 7.66 13.05 5.49
C GLY A 117 6.90 13.80 4.37
N LEU A 118 5.57 13.82 4.46
CA LEU A 118 4.66 14.59 3.61
C LEU A 118 3.97 15.72 4.40
N THR A 119 3.52 16.76 3.71
CA THR A 119 2.60 17.74 4.31
C THR A 119 1.28 17.07 4.68
N GLU A 120 0.57 17.57 5.69
CA GLU A 120 -0.72 17.00 6.13
C GLU A 120 -1.70 16.78 4.96
N SER A 121 -1.87 17.79 4.10
CA SER A 121 -2.73 17.68 2.92
C SER A 121 -2.28 16.57 1.96
N SER A 122 -0.97 16.41 1.76
CA SER A 122 -0.40 15.37 0.90
C SER A 122 -0.52 13.99 1.52
N THR A 123 -0.38 13.87 2.85
CA THR A 123 -0.60 12.63 3.59
C THR A 123 -2.04 12.15 3.41
N LEU A 124 -3.02 13.01 3.64
CA LEU A 124 -4.44 12.65 3.50
C LEU A 124 -4.80 12.28 2.05
N GLU A 125 -4.26 12.98 1.06
CA GLU A 125 -4.44 12.63 -0.36
C GLU A 125 -3.78 11.28 -0.69
N PHE A 126 -2.55 11.06 -0.21
CA PHE A 126 -1.80 9.83 -0.44
C PHE A 126 -2.53 8.61 0.13
N TYR A 127 -2.90 8.61 1.40
CA TYR A 127 -3.61 7.49 2.01
C TYR A 127 -5.06 7.34 1.51
N GLY A 128 -5.71 8.45 1.12
CA GLY A 128 -7.07 8.41 0.59
C GLY A 128 -7.19 7.85 -0.83
N THR A 129 -6.16 8.03 -1.66
CA THR A 129 -6.23 7.70 -3.10
C THR A 129 -5.15 6.72 -3.54
N TRP A 130 -3.91 6.96 -3.13
CA TRP A 130 -2.73 6.36 -3.76
C TRP A 130 -2.19 5.14 -3.01
N ALA A 131 -2.28 5.11 -1.68
CA ALA A 131 -1.79 3.99 -0.86
C ALA A 131 -2.48 2.67 -1.23
N GLY A 132 -3.81 2.67 -1.35
CA GLY A 132 -4.58 1.48 -1.77
C GLY A 132 -4.26 1.02 -3.19
N LEU A 133 -4.07 1.97 -4.13
CA LEU A 133 -3.64 1.66 -5.48
C LEU A 133 -2.24 1.03 -5.49
N SER A 134 -1.30 1.63 -4.77
CA SER A 134 0.06 1.12 -4.62
C SER A 134 0.04 -0.30 -4.06
N ASN A 135 -0.64 -0.54 -2.93
CA ASN A 135 -0.76 -1.86 -2.31
C ASN A 135 -1.30 -2.91 -3.30
N ARG A 136 -2.31 -2.56 -4.10
CA ARG A 136 -2.85 -3.44 -5.15
C ARG A 136 -1.84 -3.75 -6.24
N LEU A 137 -1.15 -2.74 -6.77
CA LEU A 137 -0.19 -2.91 -7.86
C LEU A 137 1.06 -3.67 -7.41
N VAL A 138 1.57 -3.36 -6.22
CA VAL A 138 2.74 -4.04 -5.64
C VAL A 138 2.42 -5.49 -5.31
N GLY A 139 1.24 -5.77 -4.74
CA GLY A 139 0.78 -7.13 -4.49
C GLY A 139 0.59 -7.92 -5.79
N GLY A 140 0.14 -7.25 -6.85
CA GLY A 140 -0.05 -7.80 -8.17
C GLY A 140 -1.26 -8.75 -8.27
N PRO A 141 -1.55 -9.22 -9.49
CA PRO A 141 -2.66 -10.12 -9.75
C PRO A 141 -2.41 -11.54 -9.22
N GLN A 142 -3.41 -12.15 -8.57
CA GLN A 142 -3.39 -13.56 -8.18
C GLN A 142 -4.20 -14.39 -9.18
N LYS A 143 -3.52 -14.88 -10.24
CA LYS A 143 -4.15 -15.55 -11.39
C LYS A 143 -5.10 -16.68 -10.98
N GLU A 144 -4.62 -17.60 -10.16
CA GLU A 144 -5.40 -18.76 -9.68
C GLU A 144 -6.65 -18.31 -8.92
N ARG A 145 -6.53 -17.29 -8.04
CA ARG A 145 -7.67 -16.77 -7.27
C ARG A 145 -8.68 -16.02 -8.13
N GLN A 146 -8.22 -15.34 -9.16
CA GLN A 146 -9.09 -14.69 -10.14
C GLN A 146 -9.85 -15.73 -10.96
N GLU A 147 -9.19 -16.80 -11.39
CA GLU A 147 -9.81 -17.91 -12.10
C GLU A 147 -10.84 -18.64 -11.22
N ASP A 148 -10.49 -18.94 -9.97
CA ASP A 148 -11.40 -19.52 -8.97
C ASP A 148 -12.65 -18.66 -8.79
N LEU A 149 -12.48 -17.34 -8.61
CA LEU A 149 -13.60 -16.41 -8.41
C LEU A 149 -14.51 -16.34 -9.65
N LEU A 150 -13.93 -16.31 -10.86
CA LEU A 150 -14.70 -16.34 -12.10
C LEU A 150 -15.50 -17.64 -12.23
N ALA A 151 -14.91 -18.80 -11.91
CA ALA A 151 -15.61 -20.08 -11.94
C ALA A 151 -16.76 -20.14 -10.94
N LEU A 152 -16.58 -19.60 -9.73
CA LEU A 152 -17.63 -19.51 -8.71
C LEU A 152 -18.79 -18.58 -9.13
N ILE A 153 -18.48 -17.49 -9.84
CA ILE A 153 -19.50 -16.59 -10.42
C ILE A 153 -20.27 -17.32 -11.52
N GLU A 154 -19.57 -18.00 -12.44
CA GLU A 154 -20.18 -18.75 -13.53
C GLU A 154 -21.08 -19.88 -13.04
N ALA A 155 -20.67 -20.57 -11.97
CA ALA A 155 -21.46 -21.61 -11.31
C ALA A 155 -22.67 -21.08 -10.52
N GLY A 156 -22.85 -19.76 -10.40
CA GLY A 156 -23.93 -19.14 -9.62
C GLY A 156 -23.75 -19.24 -8.10
N VAL A 157 -22.56 -19.62 -7.63
CA VAL A 157 -22.24 -19.73 -6.19
C VAL A 157 -21.95 -18.36 -5.60
N VAL A 158 -21.29 -17.48 -6.36
CA VAL A 158 -20.95 -16.11 -5.95
C VAL A 158 -21.67 -15.10 -6.82
N THR A 159 -22.36 -14.16 -6.19
CA THR A 159 -22.92 -12.99 -6.86
C THR A 159 -22.13 -11.74 -6.47
N ILE A 160 -21.63 -11.00 -7.47
CA ILE A 160 -20.93 -9.74 -7.26
C ILE A 160 -21.93 -8.61 -7.10
N LEU A 161 -21.87 -7.94 -5.95
CA LEU A 161 -22.74 -6.82 -5.61
C LEU A 161 -22.01 -5.49 -5.83
N PRO A 162 -22.70 -4.43 -6.28
CA PRO A 162 -22.12 -3.10 -6.37
C PRO A 162 -21.66 -2.58 -5.00
N PRO A 163 -20.83 -1.51 -4.97
CA PRO A 163 -20.62 -0.77 -3.74
C PRO A 163 -21.96 -0.37 -3.12
N MET A 164 -22.18 -0.76 -1.86
CA MET A 164 -23.40 -0.48 -1.11
C MET A 164 -23.05 0.31 0.16
N ASP A 165 -23.88 1.30 0.48
CA ASP A 165 -23.85 1.94 1.79
C ASP A 165 -24.42 1.00 2.88
N ASP A 166 -24.32 1.42 4.14
CA ASP A 166 -24.73 0.59 5.28
C ASP A 166 -26.24 0.37 5.34
N VAL A 167 -27.04 1.28 4.78
CA VAL A 167 -28.52 1.16 4.73
C VAL A 167 -28.90 0.11 3.70
N GLN A 168 -28.37 0.22 2.48
CA GLN A 168 -28.55 -0.77 1.41
C GLN A 168 -28.12 -2.17 1.85
N ARG A 169 -27.02 -2.24 2.61
CA ARG A 169 -26.51 -3.50 3.16
C ARG A 169 -27.45 -4.10 4.20
N ALA A 170 -28.10 -3.29 5.03
CA ALA A 170 -29.02 -3.76 6.07
C ALA A 170 -30.32 -4.35 5.50
N ASP A 171 -30.80 -3.81 4.39
CA ASP A 171 -32.01 -4.26 3.70
C ASP A 171 -31.77 -5.50 2.83
N PHE A 172 -30.52 -5.77 2.44
CA PHE A 172 -30.15 -6.93 1.65
C PHE A 172 -29.88 -8.15 2.55
N ARG A 173 -30.65 -9.24 2.34
CA ARG A 173 -30.60 -10.48 3.14
C ARG A 173 -30.10 -11.66 2.29
N PRO A 174 -28.80 -11.78 1.99
CA PRO A 174 -28.26 -12.95 1.32
C PRO A 174 -28.09 -14.12 2.31
N ASP A 175 -27.89 -15.34 1.80
CA ASP A 175 -27.52 -16.51 2.62
C ASP A 175 -26.21 -16.27 3.37
N SER A 176 -25.27 -15.57 2.74
CA SER A 176 -24.00 -15.12 3.31
C SER A 176 -23.48 -13.92 2.53
N MET A 177 -22.86 -12.97 3.23
CA MET A 177 -22.25 -11.78 2.64
C MET A 177 -20.81 -11.65 3.08
N ILE A 178 -19.92 -11.45 2.11
CA ILE A 178 -18.51 -11.22 2.35
C ILE A 178 -18.19 -9.79 1.93
N GLY A 179 -17.67 -9.00 2.86
CA GLY A 179 -17.13 -7.68 2.53
C GLY A 179 -15.86 -7.84 1.69
N ALA A 180 -15.93 -7.50 0.40
CA ALA A 180 -14.78 -7.53 -0.51
C ALA A 180 -13.85 -6.31 -0.32
N ARG A 181 -13.62 -5.90 0.93
CA ARG A 181 -12.76 -4.77 1.30
C ARG A 181 -12.02 -5.14 2.58
N VAL A 182 -10.71 -4.92 2.59
CA VAL A 182 -9.92 -4.94 3.82
C VAL A 182 -10.30 -3.68 4.62
N ALA A 183 -10.79 -3.87 5.84
CA ALA A 183 -11.14 -2.77 6.73
C ALA A 183 -9.90 -1.90 6.99
N HIS A 184 -10.12 -0.61 7.19
CA HIS A 184 -9.02 0.27 7.59
C HIS A 184 -8.58 -0.07 9.01
N GLY A 185 -7.27 -0.19 9.24
CA GLY A 185 -6.70 -0.57 10.53
C GLY A 185 -6.46 0.58 11.52
N GLY A 186 -6.73 1.83 11.13
CA GLY A 186 -6.56 3.03 11.96
C GLY A 186 -7.68 3.26 12.96
N LEU A 187 -7.53 4.32 13.76
CA LEU A 187 -8.30 4.53 14.99
C LEU A 187 -9.78 4.87 14.78
N SER A 188 -10.15 5.54 13.69
CA SER A 188 -11.54 5.91 13.36
C SER A 188 -12.41 4.73 12.93
N GLY A 189 -11.82 3.61 12.52
CA GLY A 189 -12.51 2.41 12.07
C GLY A 189 -12.57 1.27 13.09
N ASN A 190 -11.97 1.45 14.27
CA ASN A 190 -11.89 0.38 15.26
C ASN A 190 -13.21 0.23 16.02
N GLY A 191 -13.71 -1.00 16.06
CA GLY A 191 -14.78 -1.39 16.96
C GLY A 191 -14.29 -1.50 18.42
N PRO A 192 -15.19 -1.85 19.36
CA PRO A 192 -14.84 -2.08 20.75
C PRO A 192 -13.69 -3.09 20.89
N GLY A 193 -12.74 -2.81 21.78
CA GLY A 193 -11.60 -3.71 22.05
C GLY A 193 -10.34 -2.96 22.46
N LEU A 194 -9.24 -3.71 22.56
CA LEU A 194 -7.95 -3.23 23.09
C LEU A 194 -7.49 -1.89 22.51
N ILE A 195 -7.59 -1.70 21.19
CA ILE A 195 -7.15 -0.46 20.55
C ILE A 195 -8.01 0.74 20.95
N SER A 196 -9.33 0.55 21.06
CA SER A 196 -10.25 1.59 21.56
C SER A 196 -9.93 1.94 23.01
N ASP A 197 -9.72 0.93 23.86
CA ASP A 197 -9.41 1.14 25.29
C ASP A 197 -8.10 1.90 25.47
N LEU A 198 -7.05 1.55 24.71
CA LEU A 198 -5.77 2.25 24.73
C LEU A 198 -5.92 3.71 24.27
N TYR A 199 -6.73 3.97 23.25
CA TYR A 199 -6.98 5.32 22.73
C TYR A 199 -7.76 6.16 23.74
N GLU A 200 -8.82 5.61 24.35
CA GLU A 200 -9.64 6.26 25.37
C GLU A 200 -8.83 6.63 26.61
N GLN A 201 -7.94 5.73 27.06
CA GLN A 201 -7.00 5.97 28.16
C GLN A 201 -5.87 6.95 27.81
N GLY A 202 -5.76 7.37 26.55
CA GLY A 202 -4.74 8.31 26.08
C GLY A 202 -3.35 7.70 25.95
N LEU A 203 -3.25 6.36 25.95
CA LEU A 203 -1.98 5.64 25.81
C LEU A 203 -1.46 5.64 24.37
N ILE A 204 -2.34 5.84 23.40
CA ILE A 204 -2.04 5.96 21.98
C ILE A 204 -2.75 7.18 21.38
N ARG A 205 -2.26 7.70 20.25
CA ARG A 205 -2.92 8.70 19.42
C ARG A 205 -2.82 8.37 17.93
N ALA A 206 -3.67 9.00 17.13
CA ALA A 206 -3.60 8.91 15.67
C ALA A 206 -2.41 9.72 15.15
N ALA A 207 -1.71 9.21 14.15
CA ALA A 207 -0.66 9.94 13.46
C ALA A 207 -1.21 11.14 12.67
N HIS A 208 -2.35 10.94 12.01
CA HIS A 208 -3.05 11.97 11.22
C HIS A 208 -4.57 11.81 11.36
N ALA A 209 -5.32 12.68 10.70
CA ALA A 209 -6.76 12.45 10.51
C ALA A 209 -7.03 11.26 9.57
N TRP A 210 -8.25 10.73 9.62
CA TRP A 210 -8.74 9.75 8.64
C TRP A 210 -8.53 10.31 7.21
N PRO A 211 -7.90 9.56 6.27
CA PRO A 211 -7.66 8.12 6.31
C PRO A 211 -6.27 7.62 6.73
N ALA A 212 -5.43 8.49 7.29
CA ALA A 212 -4.05 8.17 7.71
C ALA A 212 -3.90 8.07 9.24
N ASP A 213 -4.96 7.67 9.93
CA ASP A 213 -5.11 7.68 11.39
C ASP A 213 -4.66 6.38 12.08
N GLY A 214 -3.64 5.72 11.53
CA GLY A 214 -2.90 4.68 12.25
C GLY A 214 -2.27 5.20 13.54
N ILE A 215 -1.87 4.29 14.41
CA ILE A 215 -1.24 4.61 15.69
C ILE A 215 0.10 5.27 15.44
N GLU A 216 0.30 6.46 16.01
CA GLU A 216 1.58 7.15 15.93
C GLU A 216 2.64 6.46 16.80
N THR A 217 3.84 6.29 16.24
CA THR A 217 4.97 5.67 16.91
C THR A 217 6.27 6.44 16.69
N ASP A 218 7.23 6.28 17.60
CA ASP A 218 8.61 6.73 17.39
C ASP A 218 9.37 5.82 16.41
N GLU A 219 10.66 6.10 16.19
CA GLU A 219 11.54 5.31 15.31
C GLU A 219 11.79 3.87 15.82
N SER A 220 11.58 3.64 17.12
CA SER A 220 11.69 2.32 17.76
C SER A 220 10.35 1.59 17.83
N ALA A 221 9.32 2.10 17.14
CA ALA A 221 7.95 1.59 17.16
C ALA A 221 7.24 1.71 18.52
N ARG A 222 7.70 2.57 19.43
CA ARG A 222 7.00 2.86 20.69
C ARG A 222 5.82 3.78 20.42
N ALA A 223 4.67 3.44 20.96
CA ALA A 223 3.47 4.25 20.79
C ALA A 223 3.64 5.66 21.38
N ILE A 224 3.02 6.65 20.76
CA ILE A 224 2.93 8.01 21.28
C ILE A 224 1.57 8.21 21.95
N GLY A 225 1.58 8.66 23.20
CA GLY A 225 0.37 8.99 23.96
C GLY A 225 -0.29 10.29 23.51
N ARG A 226 -1.52 10.53 23.96
CA ARG A 226 -2.30 11.74 23.61
C ARG A 226 -1.58 13.04 24.00
N ASP A 227 -0.79 13.00 25.07
CA ASP A 227 0.04 14.11 25.56
C ASP A 227 1.35 14.30 24.77
N GLY A 228 1.63 13.45 23.79
CA GLY A 228 2.87 13.45 23.02
C GLY A 228 4.04 12.72 23.68
N SER A 229 3.83 12.09 24.84
CA SER A 229 4.87 11.29 25.49
C SER A 229 5.07 9.94 24.78
N VAL A 230 6.32 9.48 24.73
CA VAL A 230 6.65 8.15 24.20
C VAL A 230 6.37 7.10 25.27
N GLN A 231 5.55 6.11 24.94
CA GLN A 231 5.25 4.99 25.84
C GLN A 231 6.50 4.15 26.12
N GLN A 232 6.76 3.86 27.39
CA GLN A 232 7.96 3.12 27.79
C GLN A 232 7.82 1.60 27.66
N ARG A 233 6.58 1.11 27.56
CA ARG A 233 6.26 -0.32 27.65
C ARG A 233 5.26 -0.80 26.59
N LEU A 234 5.03 0.00 25.56
CA LEU A 234 4.08 -0.28 24.50
C LEU A 234 4.73 -0.04 23.14
N TRP A 235 4.85 -1.11 22.35
CA TRP A 235 5.33 -1.09 20.97
C TRP A 235 4.21 -1.54 20.04
N VAL A 236 4.08 -0.89 18.89
CA VAL A 236 3.00 -1.15 17.94
C VAL A 236 3.61 -1.24 16.54
N LEU A 237 3.24 -2.28 15.80
CA LEU A 237 3.81 -2.62 14.50
C LEU A 237 2.70 -3.09 13.55
N GLY A 238 3.02 -3.16 12.26
CA GLY A 238 2.12 -3.74 11.26
C GLY A 238 0.94 -2.83 10.89
N PRO A 239 -0.18 -3.38 10.41
CA PRO A 239 -1.31 -2.61 9.88
C PRO A 239 -1.85 -1.51 10.81
N ALA A 240 -1.69 -1.68 12.12
CA ALA A 240 -2.17 -0.73 13.12
C ALA A 240 -1.44 0.62 13.07
N VAL A 241 -0.25 0.70 12.46
CA VAL A 241 0.52 1.96 12.29
C VAL A 241 0.42 2.53 10.87
N GLU A 242 -0.46 2.00 10.01
CA GLU A 242 -0.68 2.51 8.65
C GLU A 242 -1.19 3.95 8.69
N GLY A 243 -0.40 4.89 8.15
CA GLY A 243 -0.62 6.33 8.33
C GLY A 243 0.55 7.00 9.04
N CYS A 244 1.10 6.35 10.07
CA CYS A 244 2.37 6.74 10.68
C CYS A 244 3.56 6.29 9.81
N THR A 245 3.49 5.05 9.32
CA THR A 245 4.36 4.52 8.28
C THR A 245 3.52 3.93 7.16
N PHE A 246 4.11 3.78 5.99
CA PHE A 246 3.44 3.26 4.81
C PHE A 246 3.82 1.79 4.51
N TYR A 247 2.87 1.06 3.94
CA TYR A 247 3.04 -0.29 3.43
C TYR A 247 3.25 -1.31 4.55
N ASN A 248 2.36 -1.34 5.54
CA ASN A 248 2.43 -2.27 6.67
C ASN A 248 1.55 -3.52 6.51
N HIS A 249 0.82 -3.60 5.39
CA HIS A 249 -0.11 -4.69 5.06
C HIS A 249 0.55 -5.78 4.21
N TYR A 250 1.77 -6.18 4.54
CA TYR A 250 2.52 -7.12 3.72
C TYR A 250 2.99 -8.34 4.53
N VAL A 251 3.05 -9.48 3.84
CA VAL A 251 3.50 -10.75 4.43
C VAL A 251 5.02 -10.76 4.48
N PRO A 252 5.65 -10.96 5.65
CA PRO A 252 7.10 -11.03 5.75
C PRO A 252 7.69 -12.10 4.85
N THR A 253 8.75 -11.74 4.13
CA THR A 253 9.55 -12.67 3.32
C THR A 253 10.86 -13.01 4.05
N PRO A 254 11.55 -14.11 3.69
CA PRO A 254 12.86 -14.44 4.25
C PRO A 254 14.00 -13.52 3.74
N ASP A 255 13.67 -12.46 3.00
CA ASP A 255 14.63 -11.48 2.52
C ASP A 255 15.28 -10.74 3.71
N PRO A 256 16.62 -10.63 3.79
CA PRO A 256 17.30 -9.86 4.83
C PRO A 256 16.90 -8.37 4.88
N THR A 257 16.40 -7.84 3.76
CA THR A 257 15.90 -6.46 3.64
C THR A 257 14.41 -6.32 3.99
N CYS A 258 13.76 -7.41 4.41
CA CYS A 258 12.36 -7.42 4.82
C CYS A 258 12.14 -6.48 6.01
N HIS A 259 11.52 -5.35 5.72
CA HIS A 259 11.31 -4.25 6.67
C HIS A 259 10.58 -4.64 7.96
N ALA A 260 9.53 -5.44 7.91
CA ALA A 260 8.75 -5.94 9.03
C ALA A 260 9.62 -6.77 9.99
N LEU A 261 10.58 -7.55 9.47
CA LEU A 261 11.53 -8.27 10.32
C LEU A 261 12.55 -7.31 10.94
N ILE A 262 12.99 -6.30 10.19
CA ILE A 262 13.89 -5.24 10.69
C ILE A 262 13.20 -4.42 11.79
N GLU A 263 11.95 -4.01 11.59
CA GLU A 263 11.16 -3.26 12.57
C GLU A 263 10.84 -4.10 13.81
N ALA A 264 10.45 -5.36 13.63
CA ALA A 264 10.24 -6.28 14.74
C ALA A 264 11.53 -6.45 15.56
N ARG A 265 12.68 -6.61 14.90
CA ARG A 265 13.99 -6.67 15.57
C ARG A 265 14.27 -5.39 16.37
N ARG A 266 14.12 -4.20 15.77
CA ARG A 266 14.34 -2.92 16.45
C ARG A 266 13.43 -2.73 17.66
N ALA A 267 12.15 -3.10 17.54
CA ALA A 267 11.20 -3.03 18.65
C ALA A 267 11.60 -3.97 19.79
N VAL A 268 12.06 -5.19 19.48
CA VAL A 268 12.55 -6.15 20.48
C VAL A 268 13.84 -5.66 21.15
N GLU A 269 14.80 -5.15 20.38
CA GLU A 269 16.04 -4.56 20.92
C GLU A 269 15.71 -3.40 21.88
N SER A 270 14.83 -2.48 21.48
CA SER A 270 14.32 -1.39 22.31
C SER A 270 13.64 -1.88 23.60
N CYS A 271 12.83 -2.93 23.51
CA CYS A 271 12.16 -3.55 24.66
C CYS A 271 13.18 -4.13 25.65
N LEU A 272 14.16 -4.89 25.17
CA LEU A 272 15.21 -5.49 26.00
C LEU A 272 16.08 -4.44 26.67
N GLU A 273 16.41 -3.35 25.97
CA GLU A 273 17.15 -2.23 26.57
C GLU A 273 16.37 -1.56 27.71
N THR A 274 15.07 -1.34 27.54
CA THR A 274 14.21 -0.79 28.60
C THR A 274 14.17 -1.74 29.81
N LEU A 275 14.01 -3.04 29.58
CA LEU A 275 14.02 -4.03 30.65
C LEU A 275 15.36 -4.04 31.41
N GLY A 276 16.49 -4.00 30.70
CA GLY A 276 17.83 -3.97 31.29
C GLY A 276 18.10 -2.74 32.17
N LYS A 277 17.64 -1.56 31.73
CA LYS A 277 17.73 -0.32 32.53
C LYS A 277 16.92 -0.41 33.82
N HIS A 278 15.73 -1.01 33.77
CA HIS A 278 14.93 -1.26 34.97
C HIS A 278 15.63 -2.20 35.94
N THR A 279 16.22 -3.31 35.49
CA THR A 279 16.98 -4.22 36.38
C THR A 279 18.19 -3.56 37.02
N SER A 280 18.98 -2.79 36.26
CA SER A 280 20.16 -2.08 36.81
C SER A 280 19.78 -1.01 37.83
N SER A 281 18.67 -0.27 37.63
CA SER A 281 18.20 0.73 38.60
C SER A 281 17.64 0.13 39.90
N SER A 282 17.11 -1.11 39.86
CA SER A 282 16.68 -1.84 41.05
C SER A 282 17.80 -2.55 41.82
N ILE A 283 19.00 -2.70 41.26
CA ILE A 283 20.18 -3.31 41.92
C ILE A 283 21.16 -2.20 42.33
N THR A 284 20.70 -1.23 43.12
CA THR A 284 21.59 -0.38 43.92
C THR A 284 21.43 -0.77 45.38
N PHE A 285 22.08 -1.87 45.79
CA PHE A 285 22.23 -2.18 47.20
C PHE A 285 23.13 -1.11 47.83
N LYS A 286 22.52 -0.21 48.62
CA LYS A 286 23.27 0.65 49.54
C LYS A 286 23.94 -0.26 50.57
N PHE A 287 25.24 -0.51 50.41
CA PHE A 287 26.06 -0.93 51.53
C PHE A 287 26.14 0.24 52.51
N ASN A 288 25.22 0.28 53.47
CA ASN A 288 25.46 1.01 54.71
C ASN A 288 26.62 0.32 55.41
N LYS A 289 27.83 0.88 55.31
CA LYS A 289 28.89 0.59 56.27
C LYS A 289 28.43 1.12 57.62
N ALA A 290 28.02 0.22 58.49
CA ALA A 290 27.96 0.47 59.93
C ALA A 290 29.23 -0.10 60.56
N VAL A 291 29.78 0.70 61.48
CA VAL A 291 30.96 0.53 62.36
C VAL A 291 32.30 0.82 61.72
#